data_AF-S9VZA9-F1
#
_entry.id   AF-S9VZA9-F1
#
_cell.length_a   1.000
_cell.length_b   1.000
_cell.length_c   1.000
_cell.angle_alpha   90.00
_cell.angle_beta   90.00
_cell.angle_gamma   90.00
#
_symmetry.space_group_name_H-M   'P 1'
#
loop_
_entity.id
_entity.type
_entity.pdbx_description
1 polymer ?
#
loop_
_entity_poly.entity_id
_entity_poly.type
_entity_poly.pdbx_seq_one_letter_code
_entity_poly.pdbx_strand_id
1 'polypeptide(L)'
;MKRQRYDGSNARFFKQRDAVIGKNIGETVDPQNFLKRGGGVKHTVAPVPHEKVITKAPLDMHGGAAGVFGNNIYGDGRNDGGLGGGAGDGTYVDEDGNVQRIGGDGSNGGDGTGDQNGNDDYPGKGTYISGQKNFVASNIVEVSNMVPKRNIDQPEYATHRKDFGKNPVYLDRVKGELEQEKEFVRSIEERKAQRQRDIYSQYVFQLNEQERVSLLNKLKQKFKEKSTAYNKMPLSKDTMQGAKRRTELEKHVSDLEEAIKKLDKEAIFVYKDDPVNGQWTKNAAMEAARNYASK
;
A
#
# COMPACT_ATOMS: atom_id res chain seq x y z
N MET A 1 -55.99 53.42 -10.00
CA MET A 1 -54.63 52.89 -10.30
C MET A 1 -54.67 52.12 -11.61
N LYS A 2 -53.82 52.49 -12.58
CA LYS A 2 -53.82 51.98 -13.96
C LYS A 2 -53.22 50.57 -14.02
N ARG A 3 -53.93 49.62 -14.64
CA ARG A 3 -53.40 48.27 -14.95
C ARG A 3 -52.68 48.35 -16.30
N GLN A 4 -51.35 48.32 -16.30
CA GLN A 4 -50.59 48.08 -17.52
C GLN A 4 -50.61 46.58 -17.82
N ARG A 5 -51.07 46.21 -19.03
CA ARG A 5 -50.93 44.85 -19.55
C ARG A 5 -49.54 44.70 -20.16
N TYR A 6 -48.87 43.62 -19.81
CA TYR A 6 -47.55 43.27 -20.32
C TYR A 6 -47.69 42.64 -21.71
N ASP A 7 -47.06 43.25 -22.71
CA ASP A 7 -46.98 42.73 -24.08
C ASP A 7 -45.73 41.84 -24.19
N GLY A 8 -45.93 40.58 -24.56
CA GLY A 8 -44.90 39.52 -24.63
C GLY A 8 -43.96 39.64 -25.83
N SER A 9 -43.93 40.80 -26.50
CA SER A 9 -43.17 41.05 -27.72
C SER A 9 -41.69 41.40 -27.49
N ASN A 10 -41.25 41.60 -26.24
CA ASN A 10 -39.85 41.92 -25.93
C ASN A 10 -39.18 40.76 -25.19
N ALA A 11 -38.49 39.89 -25.95
CA ALA A 11 -37.67 38.82 -25.41
C ALA A 11 -36.52 39.41 -24.59
N ARG A 12 -36.72 39.54 -23.28
CA ARG A 12 -35.61 39.78 -22.35
C ARG A 12 -34.72 38.56 -22.40
N PHE A 13 -33.56 38.69 -23.03
CA PHE A 13 -32.45 37.75 -22.93
C PHE A 13 -32.11 37.56 -21.45
N PHE A 14 -32.71 36.55 -20.83
CA PHE A 14 -32.31 36.06 -19.52
C PHE A 14 -30.98 35.36 -19.74
N LYS A 15 -29.88 36.00 -19.33
CA LYS A 15 -28.60 35.32 -19.13
C LYS A 15 -28.89 34.13 -18.21
N GLN A 16 -28.88 32.92 -18.77
CA GLN A 16 -28.86 31.68 -18.00
C GLN A 16 -27.65 31.78 -17.08
N ARG A 17 -27.90 32.06 -15.79
CA ARG A 17 -26.98 31.63 -14.75
C ARG A 17 -27.17 30.14 -14.68
N ASP A 18 -26.10 29.39 -14.90
CA ASP A 18 -26.08 27.93 -14.82
C ASP A 18 -26.77 27.47 -13.53
N ALA A 19 -28.03 27.06 -13.66
CA ALA A 19 -28.76 26.42 -12.59
C ALA A 19 -28.34 24.95 -12.60
N VAL A 20 -27.38 24.61 -11.74
CA VAL A 20 -27.03 23.22 -11.46
C VAL A 20 -28.20 22.58 -10.72
N ILE A 21 -28.99 21.78 -11.43
CA ILE A 21 -30.11 21.03 -10.84
C ILE A 21 -29.50 19.95 -9.94
N GLY A 22 -29.67 20.11 -8.62
CA GLY A 22 -29.26 19.12 -7.62
C GLY A 22 -30.12 17.85 -7.67
N LYS A 23 -29.66 16.80 -6.99
CA LYS A 23 -30.37 15.51 -6.89
C LYS A 23 -31.80 15.71 -6.38
N ASN A 24 -32.79 15.07 -7.02
CA ASN A 24 -34.17 15.05 -6.56
C ASN A 24 -34.24 14.55 -5.11
N ILE A 25 -34.63 15.42 -4.21
CA ILE A 25 -34.87 15.10 -2.81
C ILE A 25 -36.38 14.83 -2.71
N GLY A 26 -36.78 13.61 -2.37
CA GLY A 26 -38.20 13.25 -2.26
C GLY A 26 -38.94 14.08 -1.18
N GLU A 27 -40.25 13.86 -1.05
CA GLU A 27 -41.17 14.59 -0.14
C GLU A 27 -40.75 14.62 1.34
N THR A 28 -39.73 13.86 1.72
CA THR A 28 -39.23 13.68 3.08
C THR A 28 -38.41 14.88 3.60
N VAL A 29 -37.98 15.80 2.74
CA VAL A 29 -37.07 16.90 3.14
C VAL A 29 -37.69 18.25 2.82
N ASP A 30 -38.00 19.01 3.88
CA ASP A 30 -38.55 20.36 3.80
C ASP A 30 -37.53 21.35 3.20
N PRO A 31 -37.81 21.96 2.02
CA PRO A 31 -36.86 22.81 1.30
C PRO A 31 -36.47 24.07 2.08
N GLN A 32 -37.28 24.53 3.05
CA GLN A 32 -36.96 25.72 3.84
C GLN A 32 -35.86 25.50 4.89
N ASN A 33 -35.64 24.26 5.31
CA ASN A 33 -34.66 23.91 6.34
C ASN A 33 -33.41 23.20 5.78
N PHE A 34 -33.40 22.84 4.49
CA PHE A 34 -32.30 22.15 3.82
C PHE A 34 -30.94 22.88 3.90
N LEU A 35 -30.97 24.21 3.94
CA LEU A 35 -29.75 25.05 3.98
C LEU A 35 -29.38 25.54 5.39
N LYS A 36 -30.19 25.23 6.42
CA LYS A 36 -29.88 25.62 7.79
C LYS A 36 -28.90 24.61 8.39
N ARG A 37 -27.71 25.09 8.76
CA ARG A 37 -26.67 24.28 9.41
C ARG A 37 -27.26 23.65 10.68
N GLY A 38 -27.48 22.33 10.66
CA GLY A 38 -28.03 21.55 11.78
C GLY A 38 -29.45 21.00 11.59
N GLY A 39 -30.16 21.33 10.51
CA GLY A 39 -31.56 20.92 10.28
C GLY A 39 -31.79 19.67 9.42
N GLY A 40 -30.73 19.01 8.94
CA GLY A 40 -30.83 17.79 8.13
C GLY A 40 -31.13 16.54 8.97
N VAL A 41 -31.85 15.58 8.38
CA VAL A 41 -32.09 14.25 8.97
C VAL A 41 -30.74 13.58 9.23
N LYS A 42 -30.39 13.38 10.50
CA LYS A 42 -29.19 12.64 10.89
C LYS A 42 -29.46 11.15 10.71
N HIS A 43 -29.06 10.60 9.58
CA HIS A 43 -28.96 9.15 9.44
C HIS A 43 -27.81 8.65 10.32
N THR A 44 -28.14 8.22 11.54
CA THR A 44 -27.21 7.46 12.37
C THR A 44 -27.11 6.06 11.78
N VAL A 45 -26.16 5.88 10.86
CA VAL A 45 -25.79 4.55 10.38
C VAL A 45 -24.96 3.89 11.48
N ALA A 46 -25.36 2.69 11.92
CA ALA A 46 -24.58 1.90 12.86
C ALA A 46 -23.17 1.67 12.27
N PRO A 47 -22.09 1.78 13.08
CA PRO A 47 -20.75 1.57 12.58
C PRO A 47 -20.62 0.16 11.99
N VAL A 48 -20.30 0.09 10.70
CA VAL A 48 -20.00 -1.18 10.02
C VAL A 48 -18.70 -1.70 10.62
N PRO A 49 -18.66 -2.93 11.18
CA PRO A 49 -17.43 -3.50 11.69
C PRO A 49 -16.48 -3.74 10.52
N HIS A 50 -15.48 -2.87 10.36
CA HIS A 50 -14.38 -3.10 9.45
C HIS A 50 -13.41 -4.08 10.12
N GLU A 51 -13.44 -5.33 9.67
CA GLU A 51 -12.35 -6.26 9.99
C GLU A 51 -11.08 -5.73 9.32
N LYS A 52 -10.08 -5.38 10.14
CA LYS A 52 -8.79 -4.92 9.64
C LYS A 52 -8.09 -6.12 8.99
N VAL A 53 -8.14 -6.20 7.67
CA VAL A 53 -7.31 -7.14 6.93
C VAL A 53 -5.86 -6.70 7.11
N ILE A 54 -5.12 -7.43 7.96
CA ILE A 54 -3.70 -7.19 8.19
C ILE A 54 -2.97 -7.58 6.91
N THR A 55 -2.45 -6.59 6.18
CA THR A 55 -1.69 -6.79 4.93
C THR A 55 -0.23 -7.18 5.17
N LYS A 56 0.15 -7.41 6.42
CA LYS A 56 1.50 -7.78 6.84
C LYS A 56 1.44 -9.16 7.49
N ALA A 57 2.33 -10.06 7.09
CA ALA A 57 2.46 -11.35 7.75
C ALA A 57 2.73 -11.15 9.26
N PRO A 58 2.14 -11.98 10.15
CA PRO A 58 2.51 -11.97 11.56
C PRO A 58 4.01 -12.28 11.68
N LEU A 59 4.73 -11.47 12.46
CA LEU A 59 6.08 -11.85 12.88
C LEU A 59 5.92 -13.00 13.89
N ASP A 60 6.49 -14.15 13.58
CA ASP A 60 6.56 -15.30 14.49
C ASP A 60 7.33 -14.89 15.75
N MET A 61 6.58 -14.57 16.80
CA MET A 61 7.08 -14.48 18.16
C MET A 61 7.25 -15.91 18.67
N HIS A 62 8.45 -16.47 18.51
CA HIS A 62 8.81 -17.69 19.23
C HIS A 62 8.79 -17.39 20.74
N GLY A 63 7.79 -17.98 21.41
CA GLY A 63 7.59 -17.92 22.85
C GLY A 63 8.74 -18.54 23.63
N GLY A 64 9.08 -17.89 24.74
CA GLY A 64 10.07 -18.36 25.69
C GLY A 64 9.58 -19.50 26.57
N ALA A 65 10.55 -20.24 27.10
CA ALA A 65 10.44 -21.00 28.33
C ALA A 65 11.55 -20.55 29.28
N ALA A 66 11.17 -20.39 30.55
CA ALA A 66 11.88 -19.68 31.62
C ALA A 66 13.03 -20.46 32.26
N GLY A 67 13.95 -19.76 32.94
CA GLY A 67 14.87 -20.38 33.90
C GLY A 67 16.18 -19.63 34.17
N VAL A 68 16.09 -18.64 35.07
CA VAL A 68 17.09 -18.01 35.95
C VAL A 68 18.53 -18.60 36.03
N PHE A 69 19.49 -17.66 36.17
CA PHE A 69 20.89 -17.74 36.66
C PHE A 69 22.04 -17.71 35.64
N GLY A 70 22.65 -16.53 35.51
CA GLY A 70 24.06 -16.32 35.90
C GLY A 70 25.20 -16.75 34.95
N ASN A 71 25.94 -15.74 34.51
CA ASN A 71 27.36 -15.71 34.14
C ASN A 71 27.84 -16.18 32.76
N ASN A 72 28.36 -15.18 32.02
CA ASN A 72 29.60 -15.15 31.23
C ASN A 72 30.36 -16.48 31.07
N ILE A 73 30.32 -17.07 29.88
CA ILE A 73 31.42 -17.89 29.33
C ILE A 73 31.43 -17.74 27.80
N TYR A 74 32.34 -16.91 27.27
CA TYR A 74 32.90 -17.10 25.93
C TYR A 74 34.43 -16.97 26.05
N GLY A 75 35.09 -18.10 26.31
CA GLY A 75 36.39 -18.43 25.71
C GLY A 75 36.12 -19.34 24.51
N ASP A 76 36.98 -19.58 23.53
CA ASP A 76 38.42 -19.43 23.34
C ASP A 76 38.62 -19.39 21.81
N GLY A 77 39.64 -18.66 21.32
CA GLY A 77 39.93 -18.49 19.90
C GLY A 77 41.17 -17.61 19.67
N ARG A 78 42.31 -18.10 20.17
CA ARG A 78 43.68 -17.56 20.18
C ARG A 78 44.15 -16.82 18.91
N ASN A 79 44.85 -15.70 19.11
CA ASN A 79 46.11 -15.36 18.43
C ASN A 79 46.85 -14.20 19.15
N ASP A 80 47.71 -14.63 20.07
CA ASP A 80 49.04 -14.19 20.52
C ASP A 80 49.68 -12.89 19.96
N GLY A 81 50.18 -12.07 20.90
CA GLY A 81 51.22 -11.03 20.76
C GLY A 81 50.68 -9.61 20.58
N GLY A 82 50.92 -8.59 21.42
CA GLY A 82 51.89 -8.36 22.48
C GLY A 82 52.39 -6.91 22.38
N LEU A 83 52.24 -6.14 23.47
CA LEU A 83 53.00 -4.93 23.88
C LEU A 83 52.45 -3.51 23.58
N GLY A 84 52.24 -2.76 24.69
CA GLY A 84 52.40 -1.30 24.87
C GLY A 84 51.17 -0.43 24.55
N GLY A 85 50.54 0.34 25.45
CA GLY A 85 51.04 1.05 26.63
C GLY A 85 51.06 2.56 26.37
N GLY A 86 49.89 3.20 26.20
CA GLY A 86 49.76 4.65 25.98
C GLY A 86 49.10 5.33 27.17
N ALA A 87 49.87 6.12 27.92
CA ALA A 87 49.44 6.88 29.09
C ALA A 87 48.52 8.04 28.68
N GLY A 88 47.33 8.12 29.29
CA GLY A 88 46.46 9.30 29.26
C GLY A 88 46.57 10.07 30.59
N ASP A 89 46.86 11.36 30.51
CA ASP A 89 46.82 12.33 31.61
C ASP A 89 45.37 12.50 32.10
N GLY A 90 45.06 11.99 33.29
CA GLY A 90 43.72 11.97 33.86
C GLY A 90 43.55 12.99 34.98
N THR A 91 42.67 13.96 34.77
CA THR A 91 42.13 14.82 35.84
C THR A 91 40.74 14.34 36.23
N TYR A 92 40.46 14.27 37.52
CA TYR A 92 39.12 14.04 38.06
C TYR A 92 38.78 15.10 39.12
N VAL A 93 37.48 15.34 39.30
CA VAL A 93 36.91 16.37 40.19
C VAL A 93 36.24 15.66 41.35
N ASP A 94 36.68 15.93 42.57
CA ASP A 94 36.09 15.32 43.78
C ASP A 94 34.67 15.85 44.07
N GLU A 95 33.98 15.20 45.02
CA GLU A 95 32.58 15.51 45.37
C GLU A 95 32.38 16.91 45.98
N ASP A 96 33.47 17.61 46.34
CA ASP A 96 33.47 19.00 46.79
C ASP A 96 33.79 20.00 45.65
N GLY A 97 34.00 19.50 44.42
CA GLY A 97 34.18 20.31 43.22
C GLY A 97 35.63 20.75 42.93
N ASN A 98 36.63 20.17 43.59
CA ASN A 98 38.04 20.50 43.35
C ASN A 98 38.66 19.60 42.27
N VAL A 99 39.38 20.22 41.32
CA VAL A 99 40.09 19.52 40.24
C VAL A 99 41.44 19.03 40.75
N GLN A 100 41.61 17.72 40.88
CA GLN A 100 42.88 17.09 41.25
C GLN A 100 43.58 16.58 39.98
N ARG A 101 44.85 16.95 39.81
CA ARG A 101 45.73 16.38 38.77
C ARG A 101 46.45 15.18 39.39
N ILE A 102 46.35 14.01 38.76
CA ILE A 102 47.21 12.87 39.11
C ILE A 102 48.61 13.16 38.54
N GLY A 103 49.36 13.99 39.26
CA GLY A 103 50.80 14.09 39.08
C GLY A 103 51.43 12.82 39.61
N GLY A 104 52.12 12.06 38.76
CA GLY A 104 52.99 10.98 39.21
C GLY A 104 54.01 11.55 40.20
N ASP A 105 54.00 11.00 41.41
CA ASP A 105 54.92 11.32 42.48
C ASP A 105 56.37 11.12 42.02
N GLY A 106 57.03 12.24 41.74
CA GLY A 106 58.45 12.34 41.46
C GLY A 106 59.11 13.32 42.41
N SER A 107 58.88 13.13 43.70
CA SER A 107 59.59 13.77 44.79
C SER A 107 61.10 13.57 44.60
N ASN A 108 61.85 14.64 44.39
CA ASN A 108 63.20 14.79 44.90
C ASN A 108 63.50 16.27 45.08
N GLY A 109 63.07 16.78 46.24
CA GLY A 109 63.86 17.79 46.93
C GLY A 109 65.21 17.20 47.31
N GLY A 110 66.25 18.00 47.21
CA GLY A 110 67.61 17.59 47.52
C GLY A 110 68.55 18.78 47.47
N ASP A 111 68.30 19.76 48.34
CA ASP A 111 69.33 20.66 48.82
C ASP A 111 70.35 19.80 49.58
N GLY A 112 71.64 19.91 49.22
CA GLY A 112 72.66 18.95 49.62
C GLY A 112 74.05 19.51 49.41
N THR A 113 74.46 20.37 50.34
CA THR A 113 75.85 20.71 50.63
C THR A 113 76.65 19.43 50.94
N GLY A 114 77.81 19.26 50.30
CA GLY A 114 78.67 18.10 50.52
C GLY A 114 80.03 18.29 49.86
N ASP A 115 81.03 18.49 50.72
CA ASP A 115 82.43 18.81 50.44
C ASP A 115 83.27 17.54 50.14
N GLN A 116 84.44 17.77 49.53
CA GLN A 116 85.68 16.96 49.53
C GLN A 116 85.92 15.81 48.53
N ASN A 117 86.94 16.10 47.69
CA ASN A 117 88.16 15.31 47.41
C ASN A 117 88.07 13.99 46.63
N GLY A 118 88.82 13.97 45.52
CA GLY A 118 89.25 12.76 44.83
C GLY A 118 89.98 13.10 43.54
N ASN A 119 91.28 13.38 43.65
CA ASN A 119 92.20 13.54 42.52
C ASN A 119 92.13 12.35 41.57
N ASP A 120 92.06 12.61 40.26
CA ASP A 120 92.72 11.80 39.23
C ASP A 120 92.96 12.68 37.99
N ASP A 121 94.23 12.99 37.77
CA ASP A 121 94.79 13.67 36.61
C ASP A 121 94.59 12.83 35.33
N TYR A 122 93.77 13.31 34.39
CA TYR A 122 93.84 12.96 32.97
C TYR A 122 93.44 14.18 32.13
N PRO A 123 94.37 14.84 31.41
CA PRO A 123 94.05 16.03 30.63
C PRO A 123 93.52 15.58 29.27
N GLY A 124 92.19 15.51 29.11
CA GLY A 124 91.66 15.26 27.77
C GLY A 124 90.23 14.79 27.63
N LYS A 125 89.29 15.08 28.53
CA LYS A 125 87.85 15.00 28.24
C LYS A 125 87.09 16.03 29.06
N GLY A 126 86.36 16.92 28.39
CA GLY A 126 85.49 17.89 29.04
C GLY A 126 84.51 17.18 29.96
N THR A 127 84.67 17.40 31.26
CA THR A 127 83.80 16.88 32.32
C THR A 127 82.45 17.58 32.22
N TYR A 128 81.46 16.90 31.66
CA TYR A 128 80.07 17.30 31.82
C TYR A 128 79.75 17.21 33.33
N ILE A 129 79.24 18.30 33.91
CA ILE A 129 78.82 18.36 35.31
C ILE A 129 77.82 17.21 35.53
N SER A 130 78.21 16.22 36.34
CA SER A 130 77.38 15.05 36.67
C SER A 130 76.15 15.52 37.44
N GLY A 131 75.05 15.75 36.71
CA GLY A 131 73.80 16.30 37.24
C GLY A 131 73.08 17.23 36.26
N GLN A 132 73.76 17.78 35.25
CA GLN A 132 73.12 18.62 34.23
C GLN A 132 72.82 17.82 32.94
N LYS A 133 71.55 17.86 32.51
CA LYS A 133 71.08 17.21 31.28
C LYS A 133 71.88 17.72 30.08
N ASN A 134 72.56 16.82 29.37
CA ASN A 134 73.19 17.16 28.09
C ASN A 134 72.09 17.25 27.02
N PHE A 135 71.63 18.47 26.75
CA PHE A 135 70.57 18.73 25.77
C PHE A 135 70.96 18.28 24.36
N VAL A 136 72.24 18.29 23.98
CA VAL A 136 72.67 17.82 22.66
C VAL A 136 72.51 16.31 22.55
N ALA A 137 73.02 15.55 23.54
CA ALA A 137 72.87 14.10 23.56
C ALA A 137 71.39 13.69 23.70
N SER A 138 70.62 14.39 24.53
CA SER A 138 69.18 14.15 24.70
C SER A 138 68.41 14.42 23.42
N ASN A 139 68.66 15.54 22.73
CA ASN A 139 67.97 15.87 21.49
C ASN A 139 68.34 14.89 20.38
N ILE A 140 69.59 14.41 20.33
CA ILE A 140 70.00 13.37 19.36
C ILE A 140 69.21 12.09 19.59
N VAL A 141 69.10 11.62 20.85
CA VAL A 141 68.36 10.41 21.18
C VAL A 141 66.87 10.58 20.92
N GLU A 142 66.31 11.74 21.30
CA GLU A 142 64.90 12.07 21.08
C GLU A 142 64.57 12.08 19.58
N VAL A 143 65.35 12.78 18.76
CA VAL A 143 65.17 12.83 17.30
C VAL A 143 65.40 11.45 16.66
N SER A 144 66.38 10.68 17.14
CA SER A 144 66.63 9.33 16.61
C SER A 144 65.49 8.35 16.90
N ASN A 145 64.76 8.56 18.00
CA ASN A 145 63.63 7.73 18.42
C ASN A 145 62.29 8.29 17.93
N MET A 146 62.26 9.44 17.25
CA MET A 146 61.04 9.98 16.67
C MET A 146 60.61 9.15 15.47
N VAL A 147 59.36 8.65 15.51
CA VAL A 147 58.70 8.06 14.35
C VAL A 147 58.14 9.18 13.48
N PRO A 148 58.35 9.16 12.14
CA PRO A 148 57.73 10.12 11.23
C PRO A 148 56.22 10.19 11.45
N LYS A 149 55.67 11.41 11.45
CA LYS A 149 54.22 11.61 11.53
C LYS A 149 53.55 10.84 10.38
N ARG A 150 52.44 10.13 10.67
CA ARG A 150 51.66 9.42 9.64
C ARG A 150 51.37 10.36 8.49
N ASN A 151 51.74 9.94 7.28
CA ASN A 151 51.28 10.61 6.07
C ASN A 151 49.76 10.62 6.10
N ILE A 152 49.15 11.71 5.61
CA ILE A 152 47.69 11.79 5.42
C ILE A 152 47.30 10.55 4.61
N ASP A 153 46.52 9.66 5.23
CA ASP A 153 46.14 8.39 4.62
C ASP A 153 45.50 8.70 3.27
N GLN A 154 46.09 8.20 2.18
CA GLN A 154 45.50 8.35 0.86
C GLN A 154 44.13 7.66 0.87
N PRO A 155 43.10 8.24 0.22
CA PRO A 155 41.80 7.61 0.18
C PRO A 155 41.94 6.22 -0.45
N GLU A 156 41.41 5.21 0.23
CA GLU A 156 41.45 3.83 -0.25
C GLU A 156 40.74 3.74 -1.60
N TYR A 157 41.35 3.05 -2.58
CA TYR A 157 40.73 2.87 -3.88
C TYR A 157 39.41 2.12 -3.73
N ALA A 158 38.35 2.60 -4.38
CA ALA A 158 37.01 1.99 -4.33
C ALA A 158 36.98 0.52 -4.78
N THR A 159 38.01 0.08 -5.52
CA THR A 159 38.24 -1.29 -5.99
C THR A 159 38.79 -2.24 -4.93
N HIS A 160 39.34 -1.72 -3.82
CA HIS A 160 39.94 -2.54 -2.76
C HIS A 160 38.91 -3.20 -1.83
N ARG A 161 37.62 -2.93 -2.01
CA ARG A 161 36.56 -3.60 -1.25
C ARG A 161 36.55 -5.10 -1.56
N LYS A 162 36.49 -5.94 -0.54
CA LYS A 162 36.46 -7.42 -0.64
C LYS A 162 35.33 -7.98 -1.51
N ASP A 163 34.25 -7.23 -1.61
CA ASP A 163 33.04 -7.57 -2.36
C ASP A 163 32.93 -6.78 -3.67
N PHE A 164 34.01 -6.16 -4.12
CA PHE A 164 34.06 -5.54 -5.44
C PHE A 164 33.80 -6.61 -6.52
N GLY A 165 32.83 -6.34 -7.40
CA GLY A 165 32.38 -7.28 -8.43
C GLY A 165 31.46 -8.41 -7.95
N LYS A 166 31.13 -8.50 -6.66
CA LYS A 166 30.18 -9.50 -6.13
C LYS A 166 28.80 -8.89 -5.88
N ASN A 167 27.75 -9.66 -6.10
CA ASN A 167 26.39 -9.24 -5.77
C ASN A 167 26.21 -9.16 -4.24
N PRO A 168 25.67 -8.05 -3.71
CA PRO A 168 25.34 -7.96 -2.29
C PRO A 168 24.29 -8.99 -1.86
N VAL A 169 24.49 -9.60 -0.70
CA VAL A 169 23.62 -10.66 -0.13
C VAL A 169 22.15 -10.23 -0.01
N TYR A 170 21.90 -8.94 0.27
CA TYR A 170 20.53 -8.45 0.42
C TYR A 170 19.72 -8.53 -0.88
N LEU A 171 20.37 -8.54 -2.06
CA LEU A 171 19.65 -8.61 -3.33
C LEU A 171 18.92 -9.94 -3.49
N ASP A 172 19.48 -11.05 -3.00
CA ASP A 172 18.84 -12.36 -3.11
C ASP A 172 17.66 -12.48 -2.14
N ARG A 173 17.76 -11.87 -0.95
CA ARG A 173 16.61 -11.70 -0.05
C ARG A 173 15.48 -10.89 -0.71
N VAL A 174 15.81 -9.74 -1.31
CA VAL A 174 14.83 -8.86 -1.97
C VAL A 174 14.18 -9.56 -3.16
N LYS A 175 14.92 -10.35 -3.94
CA LYS A 175 14.33 -11.17 -5.03
C LYS A 175 13.33 -12.20 -4.49
N GLY A 176 13.67 -12.86 -3.38
CA GLY A 176 12.77 -13.81 -2.72
C GLY A 176 11.48 -13.14 -2.23
N GLU A 177 11.60 -11.99 -1.58
CA GLU A 177 10.45 -11.18 -1.14
C GLU A 177 9.58 -10.72 -2.33
N LEU A 178 10.20 -10.29 -3.43
CA LEU A 178 9.49 -9.86 -4.65
C LEU A 178 8.72 -11.02 -5.31
N GLU A 179 9.29 -12.23 -5.33
CA GLU A 179 8.62 -13.39 -5.92
C GLU A 179 7.39 -13.78 -5.11
N GLN A 180 7.50 -13.78 -3.78
CA GLN A 180 6.37 -14.03 -2.89
C GLN A 180 5.26 -12.98 -3.04
N GLU A 181 5.63 -11.71 -3.19
CA GLU A 181 4.65 -10.64 -3.42
C GLU A 181 3.93 -10.82 -4.77
N LYS A 182 4.67 -11.18 -5.83
CA LYS A 182 4.06 -11.47 -7.15
C LYS A 182 3.10 -12.64 -7.09
N GLU A 183 3.50 -13.74 -6.46
CA GLU A 183 2.63 -14.91 -6.27
C GLU A 183 1.37 -14.54 -5.48
N PHE A 184 1.51 -13.73 -4.43
CA PHE A 184 0.40 -13.24 -3.64
C PHE A 184 -0.57 -12.38 -4.47
N VAL A 185 -0.06 -11.40 -5.22
CA VAL A 185 -0.86 -10.54 -6.11
C VAL A 185 -1.59 -11.38 -7.15
N ARG A 186 -0.88 -12.32 -7.79
CA ARG A 186 -1.47 -13.26 -8.74
C ARG A 186 -2.60 -14.06 -8.13
N SER A 187 -2.43 -14.58 -6.90
CA SER A 187 -3.48 -15.32 -6.20
C SER A 187 -4.73 -14.47 -5.93
N ILE A 188 -4.56 -13.17 -5.67
CA ILE A 188 -5.66 -12.22 -5.47
C ILE A 188 -6.39 -11.99 -6.77
N GLU A 189 -5.66 -11.79 -7.87
CA GLU A 189 -6.23 -11.59 -9.19
C GLU A 189 -7.01 -12.82 -9.66
N GLU A 190 -6.45 -14.02 -9.50
CA GLU A 190 -7.12 -15.28 -9.82
C GLU A 190 -8.42 -15.44 -9.01
N ARG A 191 -8.40 -15.15 -7.71
CA ARG A 191 -9.59 -15.21 -6.85
C ARG A 191 -10.65 -14.18 -7.24
N LYS A 192 -10.24 -12.97 -7.66
CA LYS A 192 -11.15 -11.94 -8.17
C LYS A 192 -11.77 -12.37 -9.50
N ALA A 193 -10.97 -12.89 -10.43
CA ALA A 193 -11.44 -13.38 -11.71
C ALA A 193 -12.39 -14.58 -11.55
N GLN A 194 -12.08 -15.50 -10.64
CA GLN A 194 -12.94 -16.64 -10.30
C GLN A 194 -14.29 -16.14 -9.76
N ARG A 195 -14.27 -15.25 -8.77
CA ARG A 195 -15.51 -14.65 -8.23
C ARG A 195 -16.34 -13.94 -9.30
N GLN A 196 -15.69 -13.21 -10.21
CA GLN A 196 -16.39 -12.56 -11.32
C GLN A 196 -17.04 -13.58 -12.25
N ARG A 197 -16.36 -14.69 -12.58
CA ARG A 197 -16.93 -15.78 -13.37
C ARG A 197 -18.10 -16.45 -12.68
N ASP A 198 -17.98 -16.72 -11.38
CA ASP A 198 -19.03 -17.36 -10.58
C ASP A 198 -20.28 -16.47 -10.56
N ILE A 199 -20.12 -15.18 -10.25
CA ILE A 199 -21.18 -14.17 -10.30
C ILE A 199 -21.76 -14.10 -11.71
N TYR A 200 -20.92 -14.02 -12.74
CA TYR A 200 -21.38 -13.96 -14.13
C TYR A 200 -22.24 -15.18 -14.49
N SER A 201 -21.81 -16.39 -14.13
CA SER A 201 -22.55 -17.63 -14.40
C SER A 201 -23.90 -17.72 -13.67
N GLN A 202 -24.00 -17.11 -12.49
CA GLN A 202 -25.22 -17.11 -11.70
C GLN A 202 -26.29 -16.18 -12.30
N TYR A 203 -25.86 -15.02 -12.82
CA TYR A 203 -26.77 -13.97 -13.28
C TYR A 203 -26.97 -13.95 -14.79
N VAL A 204 -26.00 -14.41 -15.59
CA VAL A 204 -26.06 -14.38 -17.06
C VAL A 204 -25.80 -15.78 -17.59
N PHE A 205 -26.76 -16.32 -18.35
CA PHE A 205 -26.61 -17.63 -18.97
C PHE A 205 -27.15 -17.63 -20.41
N GLN A 206 -26.49 -18.42 -21.26
CA GLN A 206 -26.95 -18.68 -22.62
C GLN A 206 -28.04 -19.75 -22.57
N LEU A 207 -29.16 -19.50 -23.24
CA LEU A 207 -30.22 -20.49 -23.38
C LEU A 207 -29.74 -21.63 -24.30
N ASN A 208 -29.93 -22.88 -23.88
CA ASN A 208 -29.59 -24.03 -24.70
C ASN A 208 -30.44 -24.05 -25.98
N GLU A 209 -29.84 -24.44 -27.10
CA GLU A 209 -30.50 -24.46 -28.41
C GLU A 209 -31.72 -25.40 -28.43
N GLN A 210 -31.61 -26.57 -27.80
CA GLN A 210 -32.72 -27.52 -27.72
C GLN A 210 -33.92 -26.96 -26.94
N GLU A 211 -33.65 -26.26 -25.84
CA GLU A 211 -34.68 -25.59 -25.03
C GLU A 211 -35.30 -24.43 -25.80
N ARG A 212 -34.49 -23.64 -26.52
CA ARG A 212 -34.94 -22.55 -27.38
C ARG A 212 -35.91 -23.05 -28.45
N VAL A 213 -35.54 -24.09 -29.19
CA VAL A 213 -36.38 -24.68 -30.25
C VAL A 213 -37.67 -25.26 -29.68
N SER A 214 -37.58 -25.98 -28.55
CA SER A 214 -38.77 -26.51 -27.85
C SER A 214 -39.73 -25.40 -27.42
N LEU A 215 -39.21 -24.32 -26.83
CA LEU A 215 -40.00 -23.16 -26.43
C LEU A 215 -40.63 -22.44 -27.62
N LEU A 216 -39.85 -22.25 -28.69
CA LEU A 216 -40.30 -21.62 -29.92
C LEU A 216 -41.42 -22.42 -30.60
N ASN A 217 -41.34 -23.76 -30.62
CA ASN A 217 -42.39 -24.62 -31.13
C ASN A 217 -43.69 -24.48 -30.30
N LYS A 218 -43.58 -24.47 -28.97
CA LYS A 218 -44.73 -24.26 -28.07
C LYS A 218 -45.37 -22.88 -28.28
N LEU A 219 -44.58 -21.83 -28.50
CA LEU A 219 -45.09 -20.49 -28.79
C LEU A 219 -45.76 -20.41 -30.16
N LYS A 220 -45.17 -21.01 -31.20
CA LYS A 220 -45.78 -21.11 -32.53
C LYS A 220 -47.12 -21.86 -32.49
N GLN A 221 -47.24 -22.90 -31.67
CA GLN A 221 -48.50 -23.60 -31.46
C GLN A 221 -49.55 -22.68 -30.81
N LYS A 222 -49.22 -22.04 -29.68
CA LYS A 222 -50.12 -21.10 -29.00
C LYS A 222 -50.54 -19.93 -29.90
N PHE A 223 -49.62 -19.44 -30.73
CA PHE A 223 -49.90 -18.41 -31.72
C PHE A 223 -50.94 -18.86 -32.73
N LYS A 224 -50.81 -20.07 -33.30
CA LYS A 224 -51.83 -20.64 -34.19
C LYS A 224 -53.19 -20.80 -33.50
N GLU A 225 -53.21 -21.28 -32.26
CA GLU A 225 -54.46 -21.44 -31.49
C GLU A 225 -55.16 -20.08 -31.25
N LYS A 226 -54.42 -19.05 -30.86
CA LYS A 226 -54.99 -17.71 -30.60
C LYS A 226 -55.35 -16.97 -31.88
N SER A 227 -54.53 -17.09 -32.94
CA SER A 227 -54.82 -16.52 -34.26
C SER A 227 -56.07 -17.16 -34.88
N THR A 228 -56.21 -18.50 -34.79
CA THR A 228 -57.44 -19.16 -35.24
C THR A 228 -58.65 -18.76 -34.42
N ALA A 229 -58.53 -18.59 -33.10
CA ALA A 229 -59.61 -18.07 -32.26
C ALA A 229 -59.99 -16.62 -32.59
N TYR A 230 -59.01 -15.78 -32.90
CA TYR A 230 -59.22 -14.41 -33.36
C TYR A 230 -59.95 -14.37 -34.72
N ASN A 231 -59.48 -15.16 -35.68
CA ASN A 231 -60.08 -15.23 -37.02
C ASN A 231 -61.50 -15.83 -37.02
N LYS A 232 -61.81 -16.68 -36.03
CA LYS A 232 -63.16 -17.23 -35.82
C LYS A 232 -64.14 -16.22 -35.20
N MET A 233 -63.68 -15.08 -34.69
CA MET A 233 -64.59 -14.07 -34.15
C MET A 233 -65.38 -13.37 -35.26
N PRO A 234 -66.67 -13.06 -35.01
CA PRO A 234 -67.44 -12.25 -35.93
C PRO A 234 -66.86 -10.83 -36.00
N LEU A 235 -66.95 -10.22 -37.19
CA LEU A 235 -66.47 -8.84 -37.42
C LEU A 235 -67.28 -7.81 -36.63
N SER A 236 -68.55 -8.11 -36.36
CA SER A 236 -69.48 -7.25 -35.62
C SER A 236 -69.06 -7.07 -34.16
N LYS A 237 -68.93 -5.82 -33.73
CA LYS A 237 -68.53 -5.42 -32.36
C LYS A 237 -69.74 -4.97 -31.53
N ASP A 238 -70.89 -5.58 -31.74
CA ASP A 238 -72.17 -5.06 -31.26
C ASP A 238 -72.34 -5.19 -29.73
N THR A 239 -71.57 -6.08 -29.11
CA THR A 239 -71.52 -6.24 -27.65
C THR A 239 -70.17 -5.79 -27.10
N MET A 240 -70.19 -5.01 -26.01
CA MET A 240 -68.97 -4.58 -25.31
C MET A 240 -68.08 -5.76 -24.90
N GLN A 241 -68.68 -6.90 -24.55
CA GLN A 241 -67.94 -8.12 -24.21
C GLN A 241 -67.21 -8.72 -25.42
N GLY A 242 -67.86 -8.73 -26.60
CA GLY A 242 -67.23 -9.16 -27.85
C GLY A 242 -66.05 -8.26 -28.24
N ALA A 243 -66.22 -6.94 -28.10
CA ALA A 243 -65.14 -5.98 -28.33
C ALA A 243 -63.94 -6.19 -27.38
N LYS A 244 -64.18 -6.36 -26.07
CA LYS A 244 -63.12 -6.65 -25.09
C LYS A 244 -62.36 -7.93 -25.40
N ARG A 245 -63.08 -9.03 -25.63
CA ARG A 245 -62.48 -10.34 -25.96
C ARG A 245 -61.67 -10.28 -27.25
N ARG A 246 -62.11 -9.48 -28.24
CA ARG A 246 -61.35 -9.24 -29.47
C ARG A 246 -60.03 -8.50 -29.18
N THR A 247 -60.07 -7.39 -28.44
CA THR A 247 -58.88 -6.64 -28.04
C THR A 247 -57.90 -7.50 -27.24
N GLU A 248 -58.39 -8.36 -26.35
CA GLU A 248 -57.55 -9.30 -25.59
C GLU A 248 -56.85 -10.32 -26.52
N LEU A 249 -57.57 -10.88 -27.50
CA LEU A 249 -56.99 -11.78 -28.49
C LEU A 249 -55.95 -11.09 -29.37
N GLU A 250 -56.23 -9.86 -29.82
CA GLU A 250 -55.27 -9.04 -30.58
C GLU A 250 -53.99 -8.80 -29.78
N LYS A 251 -54.13 -8.41 -28.50
CA LYS A 251 -53.00 -8.25 -27.59
C LYS A 251 -52.20 -9.53 -27.44
N HIS A 252 -52.86 -10.67 -27.19
CA HIS A 252 -52.17 -11.94 -27.06
C HIS A 252 -51.45 -12.38 -28.34
N VAL A 253 -52.05 -12.15 -29.51
CA VAL A 253 -51.41 -12.43 -30.80
C VAL A 253 -50.17 -11.56 -30.98
N SER A 254 -50.27 -10.24 -30.72
CA SER A 254 -49.15 -9.31 -30.78
C SER A 254 -48.01 -9.69 -29.81
N ASP A 255 -48.34 -10.00 -28.55
CA ASP A 255 -47.37 -10.42 -27.53
C ASP A 255 -46.63 -11.70 -27.95
N LEU A 256 -47.35 -12.66 -28.54
CA LEU A 256 -46.77 -13.91 -29.04
C LEU A 256 -45.88 -13.70 -30.27
N GLU A 257 -46.26 -12.82 -31.20
CA GLU A 257 -45.42 -12.46 -32.36
C GLU A 257 -44.10 -11.83 -31.92
N GLU A 258 -44.16 -10.89 -30.98
CA GLU A 258 -42.95 -10.29 -30.41
C GLU A 258 -42.06 -11.31 -29.71
N ALA A 259 -42.67 -12.22 -28.94
CA ALA A 259 -41.93 -13.28 -28.26
C ALA A 259 -41.25 -14.23 -29.25
N ILE A 260 -41.96 -14.64 -30.31
CA ILE A 260 -41.39 -15.47 -31.38
C ILE A 260 -40.23 -14.74 -32.05
N LYS A 261 -40.39 -13.46 -32.42
CA LYS A 261 -39.33 -12.65 -33.04
C LYS A 261 -38.09 -12.52 -32.15
N LYS A 262 -38.26 -12.47 -30.83
CA LYS A 262 -37.14 -12.44 -29.87
C LYS A 262 -36.42 -13.80 -29.80
N LEU A 263 -37.18 -14.91 -29.82
CA LEU A 263 -36.66 -16.27 -29.70
C LEU A 263 -36.10 -16.86 -31.00
N ASP A 264 -36.46 -16.30 -32.16
CA ASP A 264 -35.98 -16.74 -33.48
C ASP A 264 -34.50 -16.40 -33.72
N LYS A 265 -33.90 -15.54 -32.88
CA LYS A 265 -32.47 -15.21 -32.93
C LYS A 265 -31.60 -16.39 -32.54
N GLU A 266 -30.46 -16.54 -33.21
CA GLU A 266 -29.53 -17.68 -33.05
C GLU A 266 -29.08 -17.92 -31.60
N ALA A 267 -28.61 -16.87 -30.92
CA ALA A 267 -28.16 -16.95 -29.53
C ALA A 267 -28.93 -15.99 -28.63
N ILE A 268 -29.36 -16.49 -27.47
CA ILE A 268 -30.17 -15.76 -26.50
C ILE A 268 -29.50 -15.84 -25.14
N PHE A 269 -29.21 -14.67 -24.58
CA PHE A 269 -28.65 -14.52 -23.25
C PHE A 269 -29.76 -14.05 -22.32
N VAL A 270 -30.01 -14.84 -21.28
CA VAL A 270 -30.96 -14.50 -20.23
C VAL A 270 -30.15 -13.96 -19.06
N TYR A 271 -30.61 -12.83 -18.51
CA TYR A 271 -30.06 -12.29 -17.28
C TYR A 271 -31.10 -12.30 -16.17
N LYS A 272 -30.65 -12.53 -14.94
CA LYS A 272 -31.42 -12.34 -13.71
C LYS A 272 -31.06 -10.97 -13.14
N ASP A 273 -32.06 -10.24 -12.68
CA ASP A 273 -31.83 -8.98 -12.00
C ASP A 273 -31.13 -9.24 -10.67
N ASP A 274 -29.97 -8.61 -10.47
CA ASP A 274 -29.31 -8.56 -9.17
C ASP A 274 -30.07 -7.55 -8.29
N PRO A 275 -30.54 -7.94 -7.09
CA PRO A 275 -31.25 -7.04 -6.18
C PRO A 275 -30.42 -5.82 -5.75
N VAL A 276 -29.09 -5.89 -5.85
CA VAL A 276 -28.19 -4.79 -5.45
C VAL A 276 -27.93 -3.82 -6.60
N ASN A 277 -27.78 -4.32 -7.83
CA ASN A 277 -27.50 -3.49 -9.00
C ASN A 277 -27.92 -4.17 -10.31
N GLY A 278 -29.19 -4.08 -10.69
CA GLY A 278 -29.70 -4.70 -11.93
C GLY A 278 -29.06 -4.18 -13.24
N GLN A 279 -28.38 -3.04 -13.22
CA GLN A 279 -27.80 -2.47 -14.44
C GLN A 279 -26.56 -3.23 -14.93
N TRP A 280 -25.78 -3.83 -14.03
CA TRP A 280 -24.56 -4.53 -14.42
C TRP A 280 -24.86 -5.85 -15.13
N THR A 281 -25.88 -6.61 -14.68
CA THR A 281 -26.25 -7.92 -15.26
C THR A 281 -26.74 -7.75 -16.70
N LYS A 282 -27.53 -6.70 -16.95
CA LYS A 282 -27.97 -6.32 -18.29
C LYS A 282 -26.79 -5.98 -19.21
N ASN A 283 -25.85 -5.18 -18.74
CA ASN A 283 -24.65 -4.81 -19.52
C ASN A 283 -23.79 -6.03 -19.82
N ALA A 284 -23.58 -6.90 -18.82
CA ALA A 284 -22.83 -8.15 -18.94
C ALA A 284 -23.46 -9.10 -19.96
N ALA A 285 -24.78 -9.23 -19.99
CA ALA A 285 -25.49 -10.01 -20.99
C ALA A 285 -25.40 -9.41 -22.41
N MET A 286 -25.46 -8.07 -22.53
CA MET A 286 -25.26 -7.40 -23.82
C MET A 286 -23.83 -7.57 -24.34
N GLU A 287 -22.83 -7.52 -23.47
CA GLU A 287 -21.44 -7.78 -23.82
C GLU A 287 -21.24 -9.24 -24.26
N ALA A 288 -21.85 -10.20 -23.56
CA ALA A 288 -21.89 -11.61 -23.95
C ALA A 288 -22.40 -11.79 -25.39
N ALA A 289 -23.54 -11.14 -25.67
CA ALA A 289 -24.19 -11.19 -26.97
C ALA A 289 -23.31 -10.59 -28.08
N ARG A 290 -22.63 -9.47 -27.79
CA ARG A 290 -21.66 -8.85 -28.71
C ARG A 290 -20.47 -9.77 -28.96
N ASN A 291 -19.93 -10.38 -27.92
CA ASN A 291 -18.80 -11.30 -28.02
C ASN A 291 -19.16 -12.56 -28.81
N TYR A 292 -20.40 -13.06 -28.69
CA TYR A 292 -20.89 -14.17 -29.51
C TYR A 292 -21.06 -13.74 -30.98
N ALA A 293 -21.67 -12.59 -31.24
CA ALA A 293 -21.91 -12.08 -32.59
C ALA A 293 -20.63 -11.67 -33.35
N SER A 294 -19.53 -11.40 -32.63
CA SER A 294 -18.22 -11.09 -33.21
C SER A 294 -17.37 -12.33 -33.52
N LYS A 295 -17.76 -13.52 -33.05
CA LYS A 295 -17.09 -14.79 -33.37
C LYS A 295 -17.64 -15.36 -34.67
#